data_AF-A0A4U2Z0X9-F1
#
_entry.id   AF-A0A4U2Z0X9-F1
#
_cell.length_a   1.000
_cell.length_b   1.000
_cell.length_c   1.000
_cell.angle_alpha   90.00
_cell.angle_beta   90.00
_cell.angle_gamma   90.00
#
_symmetry.space_group_name_H-M   'P 1'
#
loop_
_entity.id
_entity.type
_entity.pdbx_description
1 polymer ?
#
loop_
_entity_poly.entity_id
_entity_poly.type
_entity_poly.pdbx_seq_one_letter_code
_entity_poly.pdbx_strand_id
1 'polypeptide(L)'
;MLSRVADALYWMARYSERTETNAHILQVQLLNMLEQSGKEHDYLDHWEAILDICASKEEFLPCYEVIRVNPLIEYLLFSENNSNALHATLRAIRENARITRDSIPIELWELHNAFYLYMQQEVTVQKRPFPLISLNYFLHSVRKT
;
A
#
# COMPACT_ATOMS: atom_id res chain seq x y z
N MET A 1 22.94 -20.18 7.41
CA MET A 1 22.80 -18.70 7.45
C MET A 1 22.52 -18.08 6.08
N LEU A 2 23.13 -18.53 4.97
CA LEU A 2 22.85 -18.03 3.61
C LEU A 2 21.36 -18.05 3.22
N SER A 3 20.62 -19.10 3.60
CA SER A 3 19.20 -19.22 3.27
C SER A 3 18.33 -18.10 3.83
N ARG A 4 18.63 -17.56 5.02
CA ARG A 4 17.81 -16.50 5.64
C ARG A 4 18.08 -15.12 5.00
N VAL A 5 19.33 -14.84 4.64
CA VAL A 5 19.68 -13.60 3.95
C VAL A 5 19.08 -13.59 2.55
N ALA A 6 19.22 -14.70 1.80
CA ALA A 6 18.64 -14.83 0.47
C ALA A 6 17.12 -14.71 0.49
N ASP A 7 16.45 -15.36 1.45
CA ASP A 7 14.99 -15.27 1.62
C ASP A 7 14.53 -13.84 1.94
N ALA A 8 15.22 -13.15 2.86
CA ALA A 8 14.90 -11.77 3.18
C ALA A 8 15.12 -10.82 2.00
N LEU A 9 16.20 -10.98 1.22
CA LEU A 9 16.43 -10.17 0.00
C LEU A 9 15.35 -10.43 -1.06
N TYR A 10 14.97 -11.70 -1.27
CA TYR A 10 13.91 -12.06 -2.21
C TYR A 10 12.59 -11.42 -1.80
N TRP A 11 12.17 -11.56 -0.55
CA TRP A 11 10.93 -10.99 -0.07
C TRP A 11 10.97 -9.46 -0.02
N MET A 12 12.09 -8.84 0.32
CA MET A 12 12.26 -7.38 0.24
C MET A 12 11.96 -6.87 -1.17
N ALA A 13 12.54 -7.49 -2.21
CA ALA A 13 12.31 -7.11 -3.60
C ALA A 13 10.84 -7.32 -3.98
N ARG A 14 10.25 -8.48 -3.65
CA ARG A 14 8.84 -8.78 -3.97
C ARG A 14 7.86 -7.85 -3.27
N TYR A 15 8.11 -7.48 -2.01
CA TYR A 15 7.26 -6.52 -1.31
C TYR A 15 7.45 -5.10 -1.85
N SER A 16 8.65 -4.73 -2.31
CA SER A 16 8.90 -3.43 -2.94
C SER A 16 8.09 -3.28 -4.23
N GLU A 17 8.21 -4.25 -5.14
CA GLU A 17 7.43 -4.30 -6.39
C GLU A 17 5.92 -4.28 -6.13
N ARG A 18 5.46 -5.06 -5.13
CA ARG A 18 4.04 -5.10 -4.77
C ARG A 18 3.53 -3.79 -4.19
N THR A 19 4.33 -3.13 -3.37
CA THR A 19 4.00 -1.81 -2.80
C THR A 19 3.83 -0.78 -3.91
N GLU A 20 4.78 -0.72 -4.84
CA GLU A 20 4.72 0.19 -5.99
C GLU A 20 3.49 -0.11 -6.87
N THR A 21 3.28 -1.39 -7.20
CA THR A 21 2.17 -1.84 -8.06
C THR A 21 0.82 -1.49 -7.44
N ASN A 22 0.59 -1.83 -6.17
CA ASN A 22 -0.66 -1.52 -5.48
C ASN A 22 -0.87 -0.01 -5.38
N ALA A 23 0.18 0.77 -5.07
CA ALA A 23 0.09 2.22 -5.02
C ALA A 23 -0.29 2.82 -6.38
N HIS A 24 0.28 2.30 -7.46
CA HIS A 24 -0.02 2.74 -8.81
C HIS A 24 -1.45 2.43 -9.23
N ILE A 25 -1.92 1.21 -8.99
CA ILE A 25 -3.30 0.78 -9.29
C ILE A 25 -4.29 1.67 -8.54
N LEU A 26 -4.07 1.88 -7.24
CA LEU A 26 -4.92 2.75 -6.42
C LEU A 26 -4.93 4.20 -6.92
N GLN A 27 -3.78 4.73 -7.31
CA GLN A 27 -3.68 6.09 -7.85
C GLN A 27 -4.47 6.23 -9.15
N VAL A 28 -4.32 5.30 -10.08
CA VAL A 28 -5.02 5.31 -11.36
C VAL A 28 -6.53 5.24 -11.13
N GLN A 29 -6.97 4.34 -10.23
CA GLN A 29 -8.39 4.21 -9.91
C GLN A 29 -8.97 5.48 -9.25
N LEU A 30 -8.19 6.12 -8.38
CA LEU A 30 -8.57 7.37 -7.74
C LEU A 30 -8.74 8.50 -8.78
N LEU A 31 -7.82 8.59 -9.75
CA LEU A 31 -7.92 9.55 -10.86
C LEU A 31 -9.14 9.27 -11.74
N ASN A 32 -9.37 8.01 -12.12
CA ASN A 32 -10.54 7.59 -12.89
C ASN A 32 -11.84 7.97 -12.19
N MET A 33 -11.93 7.75 -10.87
CA MET A 33 -13.10 8.12 -10.07
C MET A 33 -13.35 9.64 -10.08
N LEU A 34 -12.29 10.45 -10.00
CA LEU A 34 -12.41 11.92 -10.06
C LEU A 34 -12.89 12.39 -11.44
N GLU A 35 -12.36 11.83 -12.51
CA GLU A 35 -12.73 12.16 -13.90
C GLU A 35 -14.16 11.74 -14.26
N GLN A 36 -14.66 10.65 -13.65
CA GLN A 36 -16.00 10.12 -13.87
C GLN A 36 -17.07 10.76 -12.97
N SER A 37 -16.69 11.62 -12.02
CA SER A 37 -17.61 12.28 -11.11
C SER A 37 -18.71 13.04 -11.87
N GLY A 38 -19.96 12.62 -11.70
CA GLY A 38 -21.14 13.18 -12.40
C GLY A 38 -21.76 12.30 -13.49
N LYS A 39 -21.21 11.11 -13.77
CA LYS A 39 -21.85 10.08 -14.62
C LYS A 39 -22.40 8.96 -13.72
N GLU A 40 -23.67 8.58 -13.89
CA GLU A 40 -24.22 7.35 -13.29
C GLU A 40 -23.56 6.14 -13.99
N HIS A 41 -22.44 5.65 -13.46
CA HIS A 41 -21.72 4.47 -13.99
C HIS A 41 -21.24 3.57 -12.84
N ASP A 42 -21.03 2.28 -13.15
CA ASP A 42 -20.56 1.16 -12.31
C ASP A 42 -19.17 1.40 -11.68
N TYR A 43 -18.98 2.47 -10.90
CA TYR A 43 -17.73 2.68 -10.17
C TYR A 43 -17.47 1.56 -9.15
N LEU A 44 -18.51 0.89 -8.66
CA LEU A 44 -18.40 -0.21 -7.70
C LEU A 44 -17.69 -1.43 -8.30
N ASP A 45 -18.01 -1.82 -9.53
CA ASP A 45 -17.37 -2.97 -10.20
C ASP A 45 -15.86 -2.77 -10.37
N HIS A 46 -15.44 -1.53 -10.67
CA HIS A 46 -14.02 -1.19 -10.76
C HIS A 46 -13.32 -1.31 -9.40
N TRP A 47 -13.95 -0.83 -8.32
CA TRP A 47 -13.39 -0.93 -6.98
C TRP A 47 -13.39 -2.37 -6.45
N GLU A 48 -14.36 -3.19 -6.85
CA GLU A 48 -14.36 -4.63 -6.56
C GLU A 48 -13.19 -5.35 -7.24
N ALA A 49 -12.93 -5.04 -8.52
CA ALA A 49 -11.75 -5.56 -9.20
C ALA A 49 -10.43 -5.12 -8.52
N ILE A 50 -10.36 -3.87 -8.03
CA ILE A 50 -9.19 -3.41 -7.26
C ILE A 50 -9.06 -4.20 -5.95
N LEU A 51 -10.16 -4.47 -5.26
CA LEU A 51 -10.16 -5.27 -4.04
C LEU A 51 -9.61 -6.69 -4.32
N ASP A 52 -10.04 -7.33 -5.40
CA ASP A 52 -9.57 -8.68 -5.77
C ASP A 52 -8.09 -8.72 -6.19
N ILE A 53 -7.56 -7.64 -6.77
CA ILE A 53 -6.14 -7.54 -7.14
C ILE A 53 -5.27 -7.26 -5.91
N CYS A 54 -5.70 -6.34 -5.05
CA CYS A 54 -4.88 -5.79 -3.97
C CYS A 54 -5.11 -6.48 -2.62
N ALA A 55 -6.16 -7.29 -2.46
CA ALA A 55 -6.46 -8.00 -1.23
C ALA A 55 -7.35 -9.22 -1.51
N SER A 56 -7.89 -9.82 -0.45
CA SER A 56 -8.89 -10.88 -0.55
C SER A 56 -10.27 -10.33 -0.21
N LYS A 57 -11.21 -10.44 -1.15
CA LYS A 57 -12.62 -10.10 -0.90
C LYS A 57 -13.23 -10.95 0.22
N GLU A 58 -12.80 -12.20 0.37
CA GLU A 58 -13.23 -13.12 1.42
C GLU A 58 -12.79 -12.65 2.82
N GLU A 59 -11.63 -11.99 2.91
CA GLU A 59 -11.14 -11.40 4.16
C GLU A 59 -11.76 -10.01 4.44
N PHE A 60 -12.17 -9.30 3.38
CA PHE A 60 -12.77 -7.97 3.47
C PHE A 60 -14.23 -7.99 3.93
N LEU A 61 -15.08 -8.81 3.30
CA LEU A 61 -16.54 -8.78 3.51
C LEU A 61 -16.98 -9.03 4.97
N PRO A 62 -16.35 -9.93 5.75
CA PRO A 62 -16.68 -10.10 7.16
C PRO A 62 -16.41 -8.85 8.02
N CYS A 63 -15.46 -8.00 7.60
CA CYS A 63 -15.10 -6.77 8.30
C CYS A 63 -15.90 -5.54 7.81
N TYR A 64 -16.36 -5.58 6.56
CA TYR A 64 -17.02 -4.46 5.88
C TYR A 64 -18.21 -4.98 5.06
N GLU A 65 -19.42 -4.86 5.63
CA GLU A 65 -20.66 -5.40 5.04
C GLU A 65 -20.97 -4.92 3.61
N VAL A 66 -20.48 -3.72 3.24
CA VAL A 66 -20.69 -3.11 1.92
C VAL A 66 -19.41 -2.44 1.43
N ILE A 67 -19.09 -2.63 0.14
CA ILE A 67 -17.99 -1.92 -0.51
C ILE A 67 -18.34 -0.43 -0.59
N ARG A 68 -17.60 0.37 0.17
CA ARG A 68 -17.61 1.84 0.10
C ARG A 68 -16.18 2.30 -0.15
N VAL A 69 -16.01 3.30 -1.01
CA VAL A 69 -14.69 3.75 -1.48
C VAL A 69 -13.74 4.11 -0.33
N ASN A 70 -14.16 4.99 0.59
CA ASN A 70 -13.27 5.42 1.68
C ASN A 70 -12.84 4.26 2.61
N PRO A 71 -13.77 3.43 3.13
CA PRO A 71 -13.40 2.23 3.90
C PRO A 71 -12.52 1.25 3.13
N LEU A 72 -12.79 1.03 1.83
CA LEU A 72 -11.97 0.16 1.00
C LEU A 72 -10.55 0.69 0.85
N ILE A 73 -10.39 1.98 0.56
CA ILE A 73 -9.08 2.64 0.48
C ILE A 73 -8.32 2.49 1.80
N GLU A 74 -8.98 2.76 2.94
CA GLU A 74 -8.35 2.58 4.26
C GLU A 74 -7.93 1.14 4.49
N TYR A 75 -8.74 0.17 4.05
CA TYR A 75 -8.41 -1.25 4.15
C TYR A 75 -7.20 -1.62 3.29
N LEU A 76 -7.15 -1.16 2.04
CA LEU A 76 -6.07 -1.45 1.10
C LEU A 76 -4.76 -0.75 1.47
N LEU A 77 -4.81 0.34 2.24
CA LEU A 77 -3.60 1.08 2.62
C LEU A 77 -3.09 0.75 4.01
N PHE A 78 -3.97 0.58 4.99
CA PHE A 78 -3.60 0.63 6.40
C PHE A 78 -4.13 -0.51 7.26
N SER A 79 -4.99 -1.38 6.73
CA SER A 79 -5.55 -2.48 7.53
C SER A 79 -4.48 -3.48 7.91
N GLU A 80 -4.44 -3.85 9.19
CA GLU A 80 -3.63 -4.97 9.68
C GLU A 80 -4.20 -6.33 9.26
N ASN A 81 -5.50 -6.38 8.96
CA ASN A 81 -6.16 -7.59 8.47
C ASN A 81 -5.85 -7.87 6.98
N ASN A 82 -5.22 -6.93 6.27
CA ASN A 82 -4.76 -7.12 4.90
C ASN A 82 -3.24 -7.19 4.89
N SER A 83 -2.69 -8.40 4.71
CA SER A 83 -1.23 -8.60 4.61
C SER A 83 -0.60 -7.91 3.39
N ASN A 84 -1.42 -7.57 2.40
CA ASN A 84 -1.04 -6.83 1.20
C ASN A 84 -1.36 -5.33 1.29
N ALA A 85 -1.77 -4.84 2.47
CA ALA A 85 -1.93 -3.42 2.66
C ALA A 85 -0.60 -2.69 2.47
N LEU A 86 -0.65 -1.48 1.92
CA LEU A 86 0.54 -0.69 1.62
C LEU A 86 1.44 -0.49 2.87
N HIS A 87 0.85 -0.25 4.04
CA HIS A 87 1.61 -0.17 5.29
C HIS A 87 2.24 -1.52 5.70
N ALA A 88 1.54 -2.64 5.49
CA ALA A 88 2.03 -3.97 5.84
C ALA A 88 3.24 -4.37 4.97
N THR A 89 3.16 -4.13 3.65
CA THR A 89 4.26 -4.41 2.73
C THR A 89 5.46 -3.50 3.00
N LEU A 90 5.27 -2.21 3.27
CA LEU A 90 6.34 -1.29 3.68
C LEU A 90 7.04 -1.74 4.97
N ARG A 91 6.27 -2.19 5.95
CA ARG A 91 6.83 -2.74 7.19
C ARG A 91 7.68 -3.98 6.91
N ALA A 92 7.21 -4.86 6.04
CA ALA A 92 7.95 -6.06 5.64
C ALA A 92 9.25 -5.73 4.89
N ILE A 93 9.24 -4.74 4.00
CA ILE A 93 10.46 -4.24 3.32
C ILE A 93 11.49 -3.78 4.35
N ARG A 94 11.07 -2.92 5.30
CA ARG A 94 11.96 -2.43 6.36
C ARG A 94 12.52 -3.57 7.20
N GLU A 95 11.71 -4.53 7.63
CA GLU A 95 12.22 -5.64 8.45
C GLU A 95 13.18 -6.55 7.67
N ASN A 96 12.90 -6.82 6.40
CA ASN A 96 13.82 -7.58 5.55
C ASN A 96 15.14 -6.84 5.31
N ALA A 97 15.10 -5.52 5.08
CA ALA A 97 16.28 -4.68 4.97
C ALA A 97 17.09 -4.67 6.29
N ARG A 98 16.40 -4.70 7.45
CA ARG A 98 17.04 -4.73 8.78
C ARG A 98 17.80 -6.04 8.99
N ILE A 99 17.19 -7.16 8.61
CA ILE A 99 17.79 -8.50 8.73
C ILE A 99 19.01 -8.65 7.82
N THR A 100 18.97 -8.01 6.64
CA THR A 100 20.00 -8.10 5.60
C THR A 100 20.95 -6.91 5.59
N ARG A 101 20.97 -6.09 6.64
CA ARG A 101 21.73 -4.84 6.72
C ARG A 101 23.22 -5.01 6.42
N ASP A 102 23.82 -6.14 6.81
CA ASP A 102 25.23 -6.44 6.55
C ASP A 102 25.51 -6.86 5.10
N SER A 103 24.44 -7.10 4.31
CA SER A 103 24.50 -7.60 2.93
C SER A 103 24.03 -6.58 1.88
N ILE A 104 23.46 -5.45 2.31
CA ILE A 104 23.02 -4.36 1.44
C ILE A 104 23.84 -3.09 1.69
N PRO A 105 23.92 -2.15 0.73
CA PRO A 105 24.51 -0.83 0.97
C PRO A 105 23.81 -0.14 2.14
N ILE A 106 24.57 0.57 2.98
CA ILE A 106 24.04 1.28 4.14
C ILE A 106 23.01 2.34 3.72
N GLU A 107 23.24 2.97 2.57
CA GLU A 107 22.36 3.98 1.98
C GLU A 107 21.00 3.39 1.61
N LEU A 108 20.94 2.13 1.18
CA LEU A 108 19.68 1.44 0.86
C LEU A 108 18.86 1.17 2.13
N TRP A 109 19.53 0.74 3.20
CA TRP A 109 18.89 0.59 4.52
C TRP A 109 18.31 1.94 5.01
N GLU A 110 19.12 3.00 4.94
CA GLU A 110 18.71 4.34 5.37
C GLU A 110 17.51 4.86 4.57
N LEU A 111 17.52 4.66 3.25
CA LEU A 111 16.42 5.02 2.36
C LEU A 111 15.11 4.32 2.76
N HIS A 112 15.11 3.00 2.86
CA HIS A 112 13.90 2.24 3.22
C HIS A 112 13.41 2.58 4.63
N ASN A 113 14.32 2.74 5.60
CA ASN A 113 13.96 3.09 6.96
C ASN A 113 13.38 4.51 7.05
N ALA A 114 14.02 5.49 6.40
CA ALA A 114 13.53 6.87 6.35
C ALA A 114 12.15 6.95 5.68
N PHE A 115 11.98 6.24 4.57
CA PHE A 115 10.71 6.18 3.86
C PHE A 115 9.60 5.56 4.72
N TYR A 116 9.85 4.44 5.39
CA TYR A 116 8.88 3.86 6.32
C TYR A 116 8.47 4.83 7.44
N LEU A 117 9.43 5.54 8.04
CA LEU A 117 9.16 6.49 9.12
C LEU A 117 8.35 7.69 8.63
N TYR A 118 8.69 8.25 7.46
CA TYR A 118 7.92 9.32 6.82
C TYR A 118 6.46 8.89 6.60
N MET A 119 6.27 7.69 6.05
CA MET A 119 4.94 7.14 5.80
C MET A 119 4.15 6.94 7.09
N GLN A 120 4.79 6.44 8.16
CA GLN A 120 4.14 6.26 9.45
C GLN A 120 3.69 7.60 10.07
N GLN A 121 4.48 8.66 9.89
CA GLN A 121 4.13 10.01 10.35
C GLN A 121 2.92 10.55 9.59
N GLU A 122 2.94 10.47 8.25
CA GLU A 122 1.81 10.91 7.39
C GLU A 122 0.49 10.25 7.79
N VAL A 123 0.52 8.94 8.04
CA VAL A 123 -0.68 8.18 8.46
C VAL A 123 -1.20 8.60 9.83
N THR A 124 -0.30 8.94 10.75
CA THR A 124 -0.66 9.32 12.13
C THR A 124 -1.24 10.74 12.18
N VAL A 125 -0.77 11.64 11.32
CA VAL A 125 -1.15 13.06 11.33
C VAL A 125 -2.49 13.32 10.62
N GLN A 126 -2.85 12.52 9.62
CA GLN A 126 -4.04 12.77 8.82
C GLN A 126 -5.35 12.38 9.53
N LYS A 127 -6.35 13.28 9.48
CA LYS A 127 -7.70 13.02 9.97
C LYS A 127 -8.45 12.09 9.01
N ARG A 128 -9.14 11.10 9.56
CA ARG A 128 -10.00 10.17 8.80
C ARG A 128 -11.42 10.71 8.65
N PRO A 129 -12.11 10.49 7.51
CA PRO A 129 -11.62 9.82 6.30
C PRO A 129 -10.61 10.67 5.52
N PHE A 130 -9.64 10.02 4.90
CA PHE A 130 -8.56 10.69 4.17
C PHE A 130 -9.11 11.51 2.99
N PRO A 131 -8.74 12.80 2.86
CA PRO A 131 -9.09 13.59 1.68
C PRO A 131 -8.48 12.96 0.41
N LEU A 132 -9.27 12.81 -0.65
CA LEU A 132 -8.84 12.17 -1.91
C LEU A 132 -7.60 12.86 -2.52
N ILE A 133 -7.49 14.18 -2.40
CA ILE A 133 -6.34 14.94 -2.89
C ILE A 133 -5.07 14.55 -2.12
N SER A 134 -5.13 14.51 -0.79
CA SER A 134 -4.02 14.10 0.07
C SER A 134 -3.59 12.67 -0.23
N LEU A 135 -4.56 11.79 -0.49
CA LEU A 135 -4.31 10.41 -0.87
C LEU A 135 -3.56 10.28 -2.20
N ASN A 136 -3.90 11.08 -3.21
CA ASN A 136 -3.21 11.05 -4.49
C ASN A 136 -1.74 11.48 -4.34
N TYR A 137 -1.47 12.54 -3.57
CA TYR A 137 -0.10 12.97 -3.27
C TYR A 137 0.68 11.89 -2.52
N PHE A 138 0.04 11.26 -1.53
CA PHE A 138 0.62 10.15 -0.78
C PHE A 138 1.01 8.99 -1.71
N LEU A 139 0.10 8.51 -2.55
CA LEU A 139 0.38 7.42 -3.50
C LEU A 139 1.46 7.79 -4.52
N HIS A 140 1.48 9.04 -4.97
CA HIS A 140 2.54 9.52 -5.85
C HIS A 140 3.91 9.53 -5.18
N SER A 141 3.97 9.84 -3.88
CA SER A 141 5.21 9.82 -3.10
C SER A 141 5.79 8.41 -2.99
N VAL A 142 4.92 7.40 -2.84
CA VAL A 142 5.33 5.98 -2.75
C VAL A 142 5.97 5.48 -4.05
N ARG A 143 5.53 5.99 -5.19
CA ARG A 143 6.05 5.57 -6.50
C ARG A 143 7.41 6.18 -6.85
N LYS A 144 7.85 7.22 -6.13
CA LYS A 144 9.11 7.93 -6.42
C LYS A 144 10.33 7.36 -5.69
N THR A 145 10.10 6.48 -4.73
CA THR A 145 11.11 5.79 -3.92
C THR A 145 11.36 4.39 -4.43
#